data_AF-A0A3S0E7V1-F1
#
_entry.id   AF-A0A3S0E7V1-F1
#
_cell.length_a   1.000
_cell.length_b   1.000
_cell.length_c   1.000
_cell.angle_alpha   90.00
_cell.angle_beta   90.00
_cell.angle_gamma   90.00
#
_symmetry.space_group_name_H-M   'P 1'
#
loop_
_entity.id
_entity.type
_entity.pdbx_description
1 polymer ?
#
loop_
_entity_poly.entity_id
_entity_poly.type
_entity_poly.pdbx_seq_one_letter_code
_entity_poly.pdbx_strand_id
1 'polypeptide(L)'
;MQLMARLILQLIGVVLLCFLVTASSVMTNVHRSIEEETAASSERVAHGLANLFWREILWRQSLRGDRLLLPSPEWETLSTLKLVSPGVCVTFHPAEPQAARTLCSQTEGVGTPAPEWFSMAYRGFFGPEPSVATPVSIKERGAVVIATPERAAVVRQAWRQVSVILTIASAMAISICLLAAAVIAHALAPTERVVGGLRRLADGDYRHRVQIDSKGEFGLISRAVNDLASRLAQASAERVALTKRLFEVQEEERRALARDLHDEFGQCLTATVAFASSIKARASDRPDLTKDADAVIGTAKRMMTTLREALARLRSQDLEEVGLEASLVHLVAGWNAQAAPSAMVHLDLLGDLDTLPQPVSTNIYRIAQECLTNAMRHGKPGDIRLRVERLISEEGFIALTVEDDGGGDPSRLSAAPGHGILGVQERVAAFGGCVRIGPSARGVRVSARIPLTASNAQTTRFAA
;
A
#
# COMPACT_ATOMS: atom_id res chain seq x y z
N MET A 1 0.76 1.13 -7.61
CA MET A 1 1.38 2.08 -8.57
C MET A 1 2.62 1.54 -9.29
N GLN A 2 3.71 1.15 -8.60
CA GLN A 2 4.95 0.67 -9.28
C GLN A 2 4.76 -0.59 -10.14
N LEU A 3 3.93 -1.54 -9.71
CA LEU A 3 3.65 -2.77 -10.47
C LEU A 3 2.93 -2.48 -11.79
N MET A 4 1.92 -1.61 -11.77
CA MET A 4 1.14 -1.24 -12.95
C MET A 4 2.02 -0.54 -14.00
N ALA A 5 2.85 0.40 -13.55
CA ALA A 5 3.79 1.09 -14.44
C ALA A 5 4.81 0.13 -15.07
N ARG A 6 5.33 -0.85 -14.30
CA ARG A 6 6.25 -1.88 -14.83
C ARG A 6 5.58 -2.78 -15.88
N LEU A 7 4.35 -3.24 -15.64
CA LEU A 7 3.62 -4.09 -16.58
C LEU A 7 3.32 -3.35 -17.90
N ILE A 8 2.88 -2.09 -17.82
CA ILE A 8 2.62 -1.26 -19.00
C ILE A 8 3.94 -1.03 -19.78
N LEU A 9 5.04 -0.74 -19.08
CA LEU A 9 6.35 -0.54 -19.72
C LEU A 9 6.84 -1.81 -20.43
N GLN A 10 6.69 -2.98 -19.79
CA GLN A 10 7.05 -4.27 -20.39
C GLN A 10 6.21 -4.55 -21.64
N LEU A 11 4.90 -4.29 -21.58
CA LEU A 11 4.02 -4.47 -22.72
C LEU A 11 4.43 -3.55 -23.89
N ILE A 12 4.68 -2.28 -23.62
CA ILE A 12 5.17 -1.33 -24.64
C ILE A 12 6.47 -1.84 -25.26
N GLY A 13 7.40 -2.35 -24.44
CA GLY A 13 8.65 -2.93 -24.92
C GLY A 13 8.44 -4.13 -25.86
N VAL A 14 7.53 -5.04 -25.51
CA VAL A 14 7.20 -6.21 -26.35
C VAL A 14 6.54 -5.78 -27.67
N VAL A 15 5.57 -4.86 -27.62
CA VAL A 15 4.89 -4.36 -28.82
C VAL A 15 5.88 -3.63 -29.75
N LEU A 16 6.80 -2.84 -29.19
CA LEU A 16 7.85 -2.16 -29.96
C LEU A 16 8.82 -3.15 -30.60
N LEU A 17 9.22 -4.22 -29.89
CA LEU A 17 10.05 -5.28 -30.46
C LEU A 17 9.34 -5.98 -31.62
N CYS A 18 8.06 -6.37 -31.44
CA CYS A 18 7.27 -6.97 -32.50
C CYS A 18 7.14 -6.03 -33.71
N PHE A 19 6.93 -4.74 -33.48
CA PHE A 19 6.85 -3.73 -34.53
C PHE A 19 8.17 -3.59 -35.32
N LEU A 20 9.32 -3.63 -34.64
CA LEU A 20 10.62 -3.59 -35.32
C LEU A 20 10.86 -4.84 -36.17
N VAL A 21 10.49 -6.02 -35.67
CA VAL A 21 10.59 -7.28 -36.41
C VAL A 21 9.69 -7.26 -37.65
N THR A 22 8.44 -6.80 -37.53
CA THR A 22 7.54 -6.71 -38.68
C THR A 22 8.02 -5.67 -39.69
N ALA A 23 8.49 -4.50 -39.25
CA ALA A 23 9.07 -3.49 -40.14
C ALA A 23 10.27 -4.06 -40.92
N SER A 24 11.17 -4.78 -40.25
CA SER A 24 12.32 -5.43 -40.89
C SER A 24 11.88 -6.52 -41.88
N SER A 25 10.90 -7.34 -41.53
CA SER A 25 10.40 -8.43 -42.40
C SER A 25 9.65 -7.91 -43.62
N VAL A 26 8.87 -6.84 -43.47
CA VAL A 26 8.19 -6.19 -44.61
C VAL A 26 9.23 -5.60 -45.55
N MET A 27 10.25 -4.95 -45.00
CA MET A 27 11.32 -4.36 -45.79
C MET A 27 12.08 -5.42 -46.61
N THR A 28 12.43 -6.57 -46.02
CA THR A 28 13.11 -7.67 -46.74
C THR A 28 12.22 -8.32 -47.79
N ASN A 29 10.91 -8.46 -47.51
CA ASN A 29 9.96 -9.02 -48.46
C ASN A 29 9.79 -8.12 -49.69
N VAL A 30 9.66 -6.80 -49.47
CA VAL A 30 9.58 -5.81 -50.56
C VAL A 30 10.84 -5.82 -51.41
N HIS A 31 12.02 -5.91 -50.80
CA HIS A 31 13.28 -5.99 -51.55
C HIS A 31 13.35 -7.24 -52.45
N ARG A 32 13.02 -8.42 -51.91
CA ARG A 32 12.98 -9.67 -52.69
C ARG A 32 11.98 -9.63 -53.83
N SER A 33 10.79 -9.06 -53.60
CA SER A 33 9.78 -8.89 -54.63
C SER A 33 10.30 -8.05 -55.81
N ILE A 34 11.11 -7.02 -55.53
CA ILE A 34 11.70 -6.17 -56.56
C ILE A 34 12.81 -6.91 -57.33
N GLU A 35 13.64 -7.71 -56.65
CA GLU A 35 14.61 -8.59 -57.31
C GLU A 35 13.94 -9.62 -58.24
N GLU A 36 12.84 -10.23 -57.81
CA GLU A 36 12.05 -11.17 -58.61
C GLU A 36 11.40 -10.47 -59.83
N GLU A 37 10.82 -9.28 -59.64
CA GLU A 37 10.20 -8.50 -60.73
C GLU A 37 11.22 -8.03 -61.77
N THR A 38 12.42 -7.66 -61.34
CA THR A 38 13.52 -7.23 -62.23
C THR A 38 14.07 -8.41 -63.04
N ALA A 39 14.25 -9.57 -62.41
CA ALA A 39 14.65 -10.81 -63.10
C ALA A 39 13.57 -11.27 -64.11
N ALA A 40 12.30 -11.26 -63.73
CA ALA A 40 11.20 -11.61 -64.63
C ALA A 40 11.09 -10.64 -65.83
N SER A 41 11.39 -9.35 -65.61
CA SER A 41 11.43 -8.37 -66.70
C SER A 41 12.57 -8.64 -67.69
N SER A 42 13.75 -9.06 -67.22
CA SER A 42 14.87 -9.38 -68.09
C SER A 42 14.56 -10.60 -68.98
N GLU A 43 13.94 -11.63 -68.41
CA GLU A 43 13.54 -12.86 -69.11
C GLU A 43 12.45 -12.60 -70.15
N ARG A 44 11.40 -11.83 -69.80
CA ARG A 44 10.34 -11.44 -70.75
C ARG A 44 10.88 -10.69 -71.96
N VAL A 45 11.83 -9.78 -71.73
CA VAL A 45 12.44 -8.97 -72.80
C VAL A 45 13.41 -9.82 -73.63
N ALA A 46 14.21 -10.68 -73.00
CA ALA A 46 15.09 -11.62 -73.69
C ALA A 46 14.29 -12.55 -74.64
N HIS A 47 13.19 -13.13 -74.16
CA HIS A 47 12.32 -13.97 -74.98
C HIS A 47 11.59 -13.18 -76.08
N GLY A 48 11.06 -11.99 -75.76
CA GLY A 48 10.40 -11.13 -76.73
C GLY A 48 11.35 -10.72 -77.87
N LEU A 49 12.58 -10.35 -77.53
CA LEU A 49 13.63 -10.03 -78.50
C LEU A 49 13.99 -11.26 -79.34
N ALA A 50 14.22 -12.42 -78.72
CA ALA A 50 14.51 -13.66 -79.46
C ALA A 50 13.42 -14.00 -80.48
N ASN A 51 12.15 -13.83 -80.12
CA ASN A 51 11.02 -14.06 -81.02
C ASN A 51 10.95 -13.04 -82.18
N LEU A 52 11.18 -11.75 -81.90
CA LEU A 52 11.25 -10.72 -82.94
C LEU A 52 12.39 -11.01 -83.92
N PHE A 53 13.55 -11.42 -83.42
CA PHE A 53 14.70 -11.79 -84.25
C PHE A 53 14.42 -13.04 -85.10
N TRP A 54 13.80 -14.08 -84.53
CA TRP A 54 13.40 -15.26 -85.30
C TRP A 54 12.41 -14.92 -86.41
N ARG A 55 11.42 -14.05 -86.14
CA ARG A 55 10.47 -13.57 -87.15
C ARG A 55 11.19 -12.86 -88.29
N GLU A 56 12.15 -11.99 -87.98
CA GLU A 56 12.88 -11.21 -88.97
C GLU A 56 13.88 -12.05 -89.77
N ILE A 57 14.53 -13.04 -89.13
CA ILE A 57 15.40 -14.04 -89.79
C ILE A 57 14.59 -14.89 -90.77
N LEU A 58 13.41 -15.38 -90.36
CA LEU A 58 12.51 -16.17 -91.22
C LEU A 58 12.02 -15.34 -92.41
N TRP A 59 11.71 -14.06 -92.20
CA TRP A 59 11.32 -13.15 -93.27
C TRP A 59 12.46 -12.78 -94.23
N ARG A 60 13.70 -12.63 -93.73
CA ARG A 60 14.86 -12.20 -94.54
C ARG A 60 15.70 -13.35 -95.12
N GLN A 61 15.38 -14.62 -94.88
CA GLN A 61 16.07 -15.76 -95.51
C GLN A 61 15.97 -15.78 -97.06
N SER A 62 15.19 -14.87 -97.66
CA SER A 62 15.20 -14.60 -99.11
C SER A 62 16.42 -13.79 -99.60
N LEU A 63 17.24 -13.18 -98.75
CA LEU A 63 18.35 -12.31 -99.17
C LEU A 63 19.68 -12.76 -98.54
N ARG A 64 20.48 -13.49 -99.34
CA ARG A 64 21.91 -13.72 -99.08
C ARG A 64 22.65 -12.39 -99.22
N GLY A 65 23.11 -11.79 -98.12
CA GLY A 65 24.10 -10.70 -98.16
C GLY A 65 23.99 -9.68 -97.04
N ASP A 66 24.72 -9.93 -95.95
CA ASP A 66 25.35 -9.00 -94.99
C ASP A 66 24.79 -7.58 -94.77
N ARG A 67 23.93 -7.47 -93.76
CA ARG A 67 24.16 -6.73 -92.49
C ARG A 67 22.90 -6.83 -91.64
N LEU A 68 22.85 -7.79 -90.71
CA LEU A 68 21.84 -7.77 -89.65
C LEU A 68 22.21 -6.63 -88.69
N LEU A 69 21.54 -5.48 -88.82
CA LEU A 69 21.60 -4.43 -87.81
C LEU A 69 20.93 -4.99 -86.55
N LEU A 70 21.75 -5.31 -85.55
CA LEU A 70 21.35 -5.78 -84.24
C LEU A 70 21.54 -4.62 -83.26
N PRO A 71 20.48 -4.13 -82.58
CA PRO A 71 19.09 -4.57 -82.66
C PRO A 71 18.36 -4.05 -83.91
N SER A 72 17.28 -4.73 -84.31
CA SER A 72 16.46 -4.30 -85.44
C SER A 72 15.72 -3.00 -85.09
N PRO A 73 15.50 -2.06 -86.04
CA PRO A 73 14.90 -0.76 -85.74
C PRO A 73 13.48 -0.82 -85.12
N GLU A 74 12.82 -1.99 -85.13
CA GLU A 74 11.53 -2.23 -84.47
C GLU A 74 11.63 -2.51 -82.95
N TRP A 75 12.83 -2.57 -82.36
CA TRP A 75 13.01 -2.88 -80.93
C TRP A 75 12.63 -1.74 -79.97
N GLU A 76 12.55 -0.49 -80.45
CA GLU A 76 12.11 0.71 -79.71
C GLU A 76 10.59 0.96 -79.89
N THR A 77 9.79 -0.10 -80.05
CA THR A 77 8.34 0.03 -80.24
C THR A 77 7.59 0.01 -78.92
N LEU A 78 6.37 0.58 -78.92
CA LEU A 78 5.48 0.54 -77.75
C LEU A 78 5.18 -0.91 -77.29
N SER A 79 5.30 -1.89 -78.19
CA SER A 79 5.15 -3.32 -77.93
C SER A 79 6.27 -3.92 -77.08
N THR A 80 7.51 -3.50 -77.28
CA THR A 80 8.64 -3.94 -76.44
C THR A 80 8.63 -3.22 -75.09
N LEU A 81 8.20 -1.96 -75.05
CA LEU A 81 8.03 -1.21 -73.80
C LEU A 81 7.00 -1.85 -72.85
N LYS A 82 5.95 -2.49 -73.39
CA LYS A 82 4.95 -3.24 -72.61
C LYS A 82 5.49 -4.53 -71.98
N LEU A 83 6.62 -5.05 -72.44
CA LEU A 83 7.26 -6.26 -71.88
C LEU A 83 8.17 -5.94 -70.69
N VAL A 84 8.58 -4.67 -70.55
CA VAL A 84 9.45 -4.16 -69.47
C VAL A 84 8.59 -3.74 -68.28
N SER A 85 8.87 -4.28 -67.10
CA SER A 85 8.21 -3.87 -65.85
C SER A 85 8.43 -2.37 -65.57
N PRO A 86 7.45 -1.66 -64.98
CA PRO A 86 7.62 -0.27 -64.58
C PRO A 86 8.85 -0.09 -63.68
N GLY A 87 9.66 0.95 -63.91
CA GLY A 87 10.85 1.25 -63.11
C GLY A 87 12.09 0.39 -63.44
N VAL A 88 12.03 -0.47 -64.46
CA VAL A 88 13.16 -1.25 -64.96
C VAL A 88 13.68 -0.64 -66.27
N CYS A 89 14.99 -0.52 -66.37
CA CYS A 89 15.69 -0.16 -67.60
C CYS A 89 16.36 -1.42 -68.17
N VAL A 90 16.21 -1.64 -69.47
CA VAL A 90 16.86 -2.74 -70.16
C VAL A 90 17.89 -2.19 -71.13
N THR A 91 19.13 -2.65 -70.99
CA THR A 91 20.25 -2.28 -71.85
C THR A 91 20.63 -3.47 -72.73
N PHE A 92 20.61 -3.27 -74.05
CA PHE A 92 21.01 -4.26 -75.02
C PHE A 92 22.48 -4.06 -75.40
N HIS A 93 23.31 -5.08 -75.17
CA HIS A 93 24.71 -5.13 -75.57
C HIS A 93 24.89 -6.07 -76.78
N PRO A 94 25.13 -5.54 -77.99
CA PRO A 94 25.48 -6.36 -79.15
C PRO A 94 26.90 -6.94 -79.04
N ALA A 95 27.16 -8.09 -79.67
CA ALA A 95 28.52 -8.68 -79.74
C ALA A 95 29.49 -7.93 -80.68
N GLU A 96 28.98 -7.18 -81.64
CA GLU A 96 29.77 -6.28 -82.50
C GLU A 96 29.94 -4.92 -81.82
N PRO A 97 30.97 -4.10 -82.15
CA PRO A 97 31.29 -2.84 -81.46
C PRO A 97 30.31 -1.69 -81.79
N GLN A 98 29.02 -1.95 -81.63
CA GLN A 98 27.95 -0.97 -81.74
C GLN A 98 27.57 -0.47 -80.34
N ALA A 99 27.12 0.78 -80.25
CA ALA A 99 26.75 1.40 -78.98
C ALA A 99 25.60 0.64 -78.31
N ALA A 100 25.76 0.34 -77.02
CA ALA A 100 24.70 -0.20 -76.20
C ALA A 100 23.51 0.77 -76.19
N ARG A 101 22.29 0.24 -76.27
CA ARG A 101 21.07 1.06 -76.21
C ARG A 101 20.25 0.67 -75.00
N THR A 102 19.74 1.67 -74.28
CA THR A 102 18.96 1.50 -73.05
C THR A 102 17.53 1.98 -73.27
N LEU A 103 16.57 1.17 -72.82
CA LEU A 103 15.15 1.48 -72.85
C LEU A 103 14.58 1.37 -71.43
N CYS A 104 13.95 2.43 -70.93
CA CYS A 104 13.37 2.45 -69.59
C CYS A 104 11.84 2.55 -69.66
N SER A 105 11.14 1.82 -68.80
CA SER A 105 9.68 1.80 -68.76
C SER A 105 9.14 2.58 -67.56
N GLN A 106 8.26 3.55 -67.81
CA GLN A 106 7.38 4.22 -66.82
C GLN A 106 8.08 4.76 -65.54
N THR A 107 9.22 5.40 -65.68
CA THR A 107 10.12 5.77 -64.57
C THR A 107 9.58 6.94 -63.71
N GLU A 108 8.83 7.86 -64.31
CA GLU A 108 8.19 9.02 -63.65
C GLU A 108 6.81 8.70 -63.04
N GLY A 109 6.17 7.59 -63.43
CA GLY A 109 4.81 7.21 -63.00
C GLY A 109 4.71 6.35 -61.74
N VAL A 110 5.83 5.93 -61.16
CA VAL A 110 5.88 4.90 -60.08
C VAL A 110 5.42 5.43 -58.70
N GLY A 111 5.25 6.75 -58.54
CA GLY A 111 4.67 7.35 -57.33
C GLY A 111 5.43 8.59 -56.82
N THR A 112 5.07 9.07 -55.62
CA THR A 112 5.71 10.23 -54.98
C THR A 112 7.16 9.92 -54.56
N PRO A 113 8.07 10.92 -54.57
CA PRO A 113 9.43 10.73 -54.08
C PRO A 113 9.45 10.29 -52.61
N ALA A 114 10.30 9.31 -52.30
CA ALA A 114 10.52 8.86 -50.93
C ALA A 114 11.30 9.92 -50.13
N PRO A 115 11.05 10.06 -48.81
CA PRO A 115 11.84 10.92 -47.94
C PRO A 115 13.33 10.54 -47.95
N GLU A 116 14.21 11.54 -47.77
CA GLU A 116 15.66 11.32 -47.80
C GLU A 116 16.14 10.31 -46.74
N TRP A 117 15.58 10.37 -45.52
CA TRP A 117 15.93 9.44 -44.45
C TRP A 117 15.65 7.98 -44.82
N PHE A 118 14.56 7.72 -45.55
CA PHE A 118 14.19 6.38 -45.98
C PHE A 118 15.14 5.90 -47.07
N SER A 119 15.48 6.79 -48.02
CA SER A 119 16.44 6.48 -49.07
C SER A 119 17.83 6.13 -48.53
N MET A 120 18.29 6.83 -47.48
CA MET A 120 19.56 6.54 -46.81
C MET A 120 19.50 5.21 -46.06
N ALA A 121 18.42 4.97 -45.31
CA ALA A 121 18.23 3.73 -44.55
C ALA A 121 18.13 2.50 -45.46
N TYR A 122 17.35 2.59 -46.54
CA TYR A 122 17.18 1.51 -47.51
C TYR A 122 18.51 1.14 -48.18
N ARG A 123 19.30 2.14 -48.59
CA ARG A 123 20.64 1.94 -49.15
C ARG A 123 21.61 1.32 -48.14
N GLY A 124 21.57 1.78 -46.90
CA GLY A 124 22.41 1.23 -45.83
C GLY A 124 22.10 -0.23 -45.53
N PHE A 125 20.82 -0.63 -45.67
CA PHE A 125 20.37 -1.98 -45.31
C PHE A 125 20.55 -3.02 -46.44
N PHE A 126 20.32 -2.64 -47.71
CA PHE A 126 20.40 -3.58 -48.85
C PHE A 126 21.58 -3.37 -49.80
N GLY A 127 22.32 -2.28 -49.68
CA GLY A 127 23.46 -1.99 -50.56
C GLY A 127 23.04 -1.60 -52.00
N PRO A 128 23.99 -1.63 -52.97
CA PRO A 128 23.70 -1.32 -54.36
C PRO A 128 22.89 -2.45 -55.03
N GLU A 129 21.85 -2.08 -55.78
CA GLU A 129 20.96 -3.04 -56.44
C GLU A 129 21.68 -3.88 -57.51
N PRO A 130 21.50 -5.22 -57.52
CA PRO A 130 22.12 -6.09 -58.51
C PRO A 130 21.47 -5.93 -59.89
N SER A 131 22.30 -5.82 -60.92
CA SER A 131 21.84 -5.87 -62.32
C SER A 131 21.75 -7.33 -62.79
N VAL A 132 20.61 -7.72 -63.35
CA VAL A 132 20.41 -9.09 -63.87
C VAL A 132 20.77 -9.12 -65.36
N ALA A 133 21.82 -9.86 -65.72
CA ALA A 133 22.25 -10.05 -67.09
C ALA A 133 21.72 -11.38 -67.65
N THR A 134 20.89 -11.32 -68.68
CA THR A 134 20.32 -12.49 -69.36
C THR A 134 20.92 -12.60 -70.76
N PRO A 135 21.68 -13.67 -71.06
CA PRO A 135 22.25 -13.86 -72.39
C PRO A 135 21.15 -14.23 -73.40
N VAL A 136 21.25 -13.67 -74.60
CA VAL A 136 20.39 -13.97 -75.75
C VAL A 136 21.28 -14.54 -76.86
N SER A 137 21.17 -15.85 -77.11
CA SER A 137 21.94 -16.51 -78.17
C SER A 137 21.15 -16.55 -79.47
N ILE A 138 21.68 -15.97 -80.54
CA ILE A 138 21.06 -15.96 -81.87
C ILE A 138 22.02 -16.63 -82.85
N LYS A 139 21.79 -17.92 -83.16
CA LYS A 139 22.39 -18.63 -84.30
C LYS A 139 23.92 -18.41 -84.44
N GLU A 140 24.65 -18.48 -83.32
CA GLU A 140 26.11 -18.29 -83.13
C GLU A 140 26.63 -16.85 -82.89
N ARG A 141 25.78 -15.81 -82.94
CA ARG A 141 26.13 -14.46 -82.44
C ARG A 141 25.46 -14.23 -81.08
N GLY A 142 26.26 -13.99 -80.04
CA GLY A 142 25.75 -13.68 -78.70
C GLY A 142 25.33 -12.21 -78.59
N ALA A 143 24.25 -11.92 -77.89
CA ALA A 143 23.97 -10.60 -77.34
C ALA A 143 23.61 -10.76 -75.86
N VAL A 144 23.85 -9.74 -75.04
CA VAL A 144 23.45 -9.78 -73.63
C VAL A 144 22.44 -8.67 -73.38
N VAL A 145 21.32 -9.06 -72.79
CA VAL A 145 20.30 -8.12 -72.31
C VAL A 145 20.54 -7.95 -70.82
N ILE A 146 20.92 -6.74 -70.40
CA ILE A 146 21.11 -6.42 -68.98
C ILE A 146 19.90 -5.62 -68.53
N ALA A 147 19.10 -6.18 -67.62
CA ALA A 147 18.08 -5.43 -66.92
C ALA A 147 18.70 -4.79 -65.68
N THR A 148 18.66 -3.47 -65.64
CA THR A 148 19.07 -2.67 -64.49
C THR A 148 17.83 -2.00 -63.90
N PRO A 149 17.46 -2.27 -62.65
CA PRO A 149 16.44 -1.46 -61.99
C PRO A 149 16.87 0.00 -61.93
N GLU A 150 15.92 0.93 -62.13
CA GLU A 150 16.18 2.34 -61.91
C GLU A 150 16.07 2.66 -60.42
N ARG A 151 17.20 3.05 -59.82
CA ARG A 151 17.35 3.30 -58.37
C ARG A 151 16.27 4.21 -57.78
N ALA A 152 15.90 5.25 -58.52
CA ALA A 152 14.91 6.22 -58.03
C ALA A 152 13.49 5.61 -58.04
N ALA A 153 13.19 4.75 -59.00
CA ALA A 153 11.90 4.07 -59.10
C ALA A 153 11.76 2.98 -58.02
N VAL A 154 12.80 2.19 -57.77
CA VAL A 154 12.81 1.15 -56.73
C VAL A 154 12.55 1.72 -55.34
N VAL A 155 13.27 2.79 -54.97
CA VAL A 155 13.10 3.43 -53.65
C VAL A 155 11.70 4.04 -53.50
N ARG A 156 11.13 4.61 -54.58
CA ARG A 156 9.75 5.13 -54.57
C ARG A 156 8.71 4.02 -54.39
N GLN A 157 8.85 2.92 -55.12
CA GLN A 157 7.96 1.76 -55.03
C GLN A 157 8.03 1.12 -53.62
N ALA A 158 9.25 0.92 -53.11
CA ALA A 158 9.48 0.40 -51.77
C ALA A 158 8.87 1.32 -50.70
N TRP A 159 9.06 2.64 -50.81
CA TRP A 159 8.47 3.60 -49.87
C TRP A 159 6.95 3.53 -49.84
N ARG A 160 6.29 3.46 -50.99
CA ARG A 160 4.82 3.38 -51.05
C ARG A 160 4.29 2.12 -50.38
N GLN A 161 4.88 0.96 -50.64
CA GLN A 161 4.43 -0.30 -50.04
C GLN A 161 4.73 -0.35 -48.54
N VAL A 162 5.95 0.05 -48.13
CA VAL A 162 6.38 0.03 -46.73
C VAL A 162 5.59 1.04 -45.89
N SER A 163 5.37 2.27 -46.37
CA SER A 163 4.67 3.31 -45.60
C SER A 163 3.22 2.95 -45.29
N VAL A 164 2.49 2.33 -46.23
CA VAL A 164 1.11 1.89 -46.00
C VAL A 164 1.07 0.77 -44.95
N ILE A 165 1.94 -0.23 -45.07
CA ILE A 165 1.96 -1.35 -44.11
C ILE A 165 2.41 -0.86 -42.72
N LEU A 166 3.41 0.01 -42.67
CA LEU A 166 3.95 0.54 -41.42
C LEU A 166 2.94 1.44 -40.70
N THR A 167 2.20 2.28 -41.42
CA THR A 167 1.15 3.13 -40.82
C THR A 167 0.01 2.30 -40.21
N ILE A 168 -0.45 1.26 -40.91
CA ILE A 168 -1.44 0.31 -40.38
C ILE A 168 -0.88 -0.42 -39.15
N ALA A 169 0.36 -0.92 -39.22
CA ALA A 169 1.01 -1.61 -38.11
C ALA A 169 1.18 -0.70 -36.88
N SER A 170 1.55 0.56 -37.06
CA SER A 170 1.66 1.54 -35.98
C SER A 170 0.30 1.85 -35.35
N ALA A 171 -0.74 2.03 -36.17
CA ALA A 171 -2.10 2.27 -35.66
C ALA A 171 -2.61 1.08 -34.83
N MET A 172 -2.40 -0.15 -35.30
CA MET A 172 -2.73 -1.37 -34.55
C MET A 172 -1.93 -1.48 -33.25
N ALA A 173 -0.62 -1.24 -33.29
CA ALA A 173 0.25 -1.28 -32.11
C ALA A 173 -0.19 -0.28 -31.02
N ILE A 174 -0.49 0.97 -31.41
CA ILE A 174 -0.98 2.00 -30.49
C ILE A 174 -2.32 1.59 -29.90
N SER A 175 -3.26 1.11 -30.73
CA SER A 175 -4.57 0.65 -30.27
C SER A 175 -4.47 -0.49 -29.25
N ILE A 176 -3.63 -1.49 -29.53
CA ILE A 176 -3.37 -2.62 -28.62
C ILE A 176 -2.77 -2.13 -27.29
N CYS A 177 -1.77 -1.24 -27.33
CA CYS A 177 -1.17 -0.67 -26.13
C CYS A 177 -2.19 0.09 -25.28
N LEU A 178 -3.03 0.93 -25.88
CA LEU A 178 -4.05 1.70 -25.18
C LEU A 178 -5.12 0.79 -24.56
N LEU A 179 -5.64 -0.17 -25.33
CA LEU A 179 -6.64 -1.12 -24.85
C LEU A 179 -6.10 -1.99 -23.71
N ALA A 180 -4.90 -2.54 -23.88
CA ALA A 180 -4.28 -3.35 -22.85
C ALA A 180 -3.97 -2.53 -21.58
N ALA A 181 -3.46 -1.30 -21.71
CA ALA A 181 -3.25 -0.42 -20.56
C ALA A 181 -4.56 -0.10 -19.82
N ALA A 182 -5.65 0.17 -20.56
CA ALA A 182 -6.97 0.41 -19.97
C ALA A 182 -7.51 -0.83 -19.24
N VAL A 183 -7.39 -2.02 -19.84
CA VAL A 183 -7.80 -3.29 -19.21
C VAL A 183 -6.98 -3.58 -17.95
N ILE A 184 -5.66 -3.41 -18.01
CA ILE A 184 -4.76 -3.61 -16.85
C ILE A 184 -5.13 -2.63 -15.72
N ALA A 185 -5.31 -1.35 -16.04
CA ALA A 185 -5.68 -0.34 -15.05
C ALA A 185 -7.03 -0.65 -14.40
N HIS A 186 -8.03 -1.05 -15.19
CA HIS A 186 -9.35 -1.40 -14.67
C HIS A 186 -9.31 -2.68 -13.81
N ALA A 187 -8.55 -3.69 -14.24
CA ALA A 187 -8.40 -4.95 -13.52
C ALA A 187 -7.67 -4.79 -12.17
N LEU A 188 -6.69 -3.90 -12.09
CA LEU A 188 -5.89 -3.67 -10.88
C LEU A 188 -6.42 -2.58 -9.95
N ALA A 189 -7.36 -1.74 -10.40
CA ALA A 189 -7.95 -0.66 -9.60
C ALA A 189 -8.51 -1.11 -8.22
N PRO A 190 -9.15 -2.29 -8.07
CA PRO A 190 -9.64 -2.74 -6.76
C PRO A 190 -8.54 -2.98 -5.71
N THR A 191 -7.28 -3.18 -6.14
CA THR A 191 -6.16 -3.50 -5.25
C THR A 191 -5.91 -2.41 -4.21
N GLU A 192 -6.02 -1.14 -4.60
CA GLU A 192 -5.81 -0.02 -3.68
C GLU A 192 -6.87 0.03 -2.57
N ARG A 193 -8.11 -0.39 -2.87
CA ARG A 193 -9.18 -0.50 -1.87
C ARG A 193 -8.91 -1.61 -0.87
N VAL A 194 -8.44 -2.78 -1.33
CA VAL A 194 -8.08 -3.90 -0.44
C VAL A 194 -6.93 -3.50 0.49
N VAL A 195 -5.85 -2.93 -0.06
CA VAL A 195 -4.69 -2.50 0.74
C VAL A 195 -5.07 -1.40 1.72
N GLY A 196 -5.89 -0.43 1.29
CA GLY A 196 -6.42 0.61 2.17
C GLY A 196 -7.24 0.02 3.33
N GLY A 197 -8.12 -0.95 3.04
CA GLY A 197 -8.89 -1.67 4.05
C GLY A 197 -8.01 -2.43 5.05
N LEU A 198 -6.98 -3.14 4.57
CA LEU A 198 -6.04 -3.85 5.43
C LEU A 198 -5.23 -2.92 6.32
N ARG A 199 -4.82 -1.73 5.83
CA ARG A 199 -4.15 -0.73 6.65
C ARG A 199 -5.05 -0.20 7.77
N ARG A 200 -6.30 0.13 7.46
CA ARG A 200 -7.29 0.56 8.46
C ARG A 200 -7.54 -0.54 9.51
N LEU A 201 -7.58 -1.80 9.08
CA LEU A 201 -7.69 -2.95 9.97
C LEU A 201 -6.48 -3.08 10.90
N ALA A 202 -5.26 -2.88 10.37
CA ALA A 202 -4.03 -2.87 11.17
C ALA A 202 -4.00 -1.71 12.18
N ASP A 203 -4.59 -0.57 11.83
CA ASP A 203 -4.74 0.60 12.71
C ASP A 203 -5.85 0.43 13.77
N GLY A 204 -6.54 -0.73 13.79
CA GLY A 204 -7.57 -1.06 14.78
C GLY A 204 -9.00 -0.68 14.38
N ASP A 205 -9.23 -0.17 13.17
CA ASP A 205 -10.58 0.07 12.64
C ASP A 205 -11.21 -1.22 12.10
N TYR A 206 -11.72 -2.04 13.02
CA TYR A 206 -12.39 -3.30 12.69
C TYR A 206 -13.82 -3.12 12.16
N ARG A 207 -14.36 -1.90 12.12
CA ARG A 207 -15.72 -1.62 11.64
C ARG A 207 -15.77 -1.34 10.15
N HIS A 208 -14.68 -0.82 9.60
CA HIS A 208 -14.58 -0.61 8.17
C HIS A 208 -14.79 -1.91 7.39
N ARG A 209 -15.50 -1.84 6.26
CA ARG A 209 -15.74 -2.97 5.38
C ARG A 209 -15.28 -2.61 3.98
N VAL A 210 -14.47 -3.49 3.40
CA VAL A 210 -14.04 -3.34 2.01
C VAL A 210 -15.22 -3.75 1.14
N GLN A 211 -15.66 -2.85 0.26
CA GLN A 211 -16.73 -3.10 -0.70
C GLN A 211 -16.14 -3.10 -2.11
N ILE A 212 -16.12 -4.29 -2.71
CA ILE A 212 -15.71 -4.49 -4.10
C ILE A 212 -16.85 -5.25 -4.79
N ASP A 213 -17.56 -4.53 -5.66
CA ASP A 213 -18.63 -5.09 -6.50
C ASP A 213 -18.03 -5.88 -7.66
N SER A 214 -17.38 -7.00 -7.34
CA SER A 214 -16.82 -7.91 -8.32
C SER A 214 -17.24 -9.35 -8.01
N LYS A 215 -17.70 -10.06 -9.04
CA LYS A 215 -18.00 -11.50 -8.97
C LYS A 215 -16.73 -12.36 -9.09
N GLY A 216 -15.56 -11.77 -9.33
CA GLY A 216 -14.28 -12.46 -9.47
C GLY A 216 -13.49 -12.61 -8.17
N GLU A 217 -12.19 -12.90 -8.31
CA GLU A 217 -11.24 -13.14 -7.20
C GLU A 217 -11.22 -11.99 -6.17
N PHE A 218 -11.30 -10.74 -6.62
CA PHE A 218 -11.34 -9.59 -5.72
C PHE A 218 -12.58 -9.58 -4.81
N GLY A 219 -13.72 -10.11 -5.26
CA GLY A 219 -14.90 -10.28 -4.41
C GLY A 219 -14.67 -11.31 -3.31
N LEU A 220 -13.96 -12.40 -3.60
CA LEU A 220 -13.55 -13.40 -2.60
C LEU A 220 -12.59 -12.80 -1.58
N ILE A 221 -11.58 -12.05 -2.04
CA ILE A 221 -10.63 -11.36 -1.17
C ILE A 221 -11.36 -10.36 -0.26
N SER A 222 -12.28 -9.57 -0.81
CA SER A 222 -13.08 -8.61 -0.04
C SER A 222 -13.90 -9.30 1.06
N ARG A 223 -14.54 -10.44 0.74
CA ARG A 223 -15.27 -11.25 1.73
C ARG A 223 -14.36 -11.81 2.81
N ALA A 224 -13.20 -12.37 2.43
CA ALA A 224 -12.23 -12.91 3.38
C ALA A 224 -11.67 -11.83 4.33
N VAL A 225 -11.35 -10.64 3.80
CA VAL A 225 -10.92 -9.49 4.62
C VAL A 225 -12.02 -9.04 5.57
N ASN A 226 -13.28 -9.00 5.11
CA ASN A 226 -14.41 -8.62 5.96
C ASN A 226 -14.75 -9.68 7.04
N ASP A 227 -14.57 -10.97 6.75
CA ASP A 227 -14.69 -12.04 7.74
C ASP A 227 -13.61 -11.91 8.82
N LEU A 228 -12.34 -11.70 8.40
CA LEU A 228 -11.24 -11.45 9.33
C LEU A 228 -11.50 -10.20 10.19
N ALA A 229 -11.98 -9.11 9.59
CA ALA A 229 -12.35 -7.89 10.31
C ALA A 229 -13.43 -8.16 11.37
N SER A 230 -14.43 -9.00 11.04
CA SER A 230 -15.51 -9.35 11.95
C SER A 230 -15.01 -10.23 13.11
N ARG A 231 -14.14 -11.22 12.84
CA ARG A 231 -13.50 -12.04 13.88
C ARG A 231 -12.62 -11.23 14.82
N LEU A 232 -11.83 -10.30 14.29
CA LEU A 232 -11.00 -9.40 15.09
C LEU A 232 -11.85 -8.46 15.94
N ALA A 233 -12.94 -7.91 15.38
CA ALA A 233 -13.88 -7.10 16.14
C ALA A 233 -14.51 -7.89 17.30
N GLN A 234 -14.93 -9.13 17.06
CA GLN A 234 -15.51 -10.00 18.07
C GLN A 234 -14.48 -10.34 19.16
N ALA A 235 -13.27 -10.78 18.80
CA ALA A 235 -12.22 -11.11 19.75
C ALA A 235 -11.81 -9.89 20.59
N SER A 236 -11.75 -8.70 19.98
CA SER A 236 -11.49 -7.44 20.69
C SER A 236 -12.62 -7.13 21.69
N ALA A 237 -13.89 -7.28 21.30
CA ALA A 237 -15.03 -7.05 22.18
C ALA A 237 -15.07 -8.08 23.34
N GLU A 238 -14.81 -9.36 23.06
CA GLU A 238 -14.71 -10.42 24.07
C GLU A 238 -13.58 -10.14 25.06
N ARG A 239 -12.40 -9.73 24.57
CA ARG A 239 -11.28 -9.33 25.43
C ARG A 239 -11.68 -8.19 26.36
N VAL A 240 -12.31 -7.13 25.83
CA VAL A 240 -12.78 -6.00 26.64
C VAL A 240 -13.80 -6.44 27.68
N ALA A 241 -14.76 -7.30 27.31
CA ALA A 241 -15.76 -7.83 28.22
C ALA A 241 -15.14 -8.66 29.35
N LEU A 242 -14.18 -9.55 29.02
CA LEU A 242 -13.45 -10.34 30.00
C LEU A 242 -12.62 -9.46 30.94
N THR A 243 -11.92 -8.44 30.43
CA THR A 243 -11.18 -7.50 31.26
C THR A 243 -12.10 -6.73 32.21
N LYS A 244 -13.27 -6.26 31.75
CA LYS A 244 -14.27 -5.65 32.63
C LYS A 244 -14.73 -6.62 33.72
N ARG A 245 -15.02 -7.87 33.34
CA ARG A 245 -15.46 -8.89 34.30
C ARG A 245 -14.38 -9.23 35.34
N LEU A 246 -13.12 -9.28 34.93
CA LEU A 246 -12.00 -9.46 35.85
C LEU A 246 -11.94 -8.33 36.89
N PHE A 247 -12.12 -7.08 36.46
CA PHE A 247 -12.16 -5.97 37.41
C PHE A 247 -13.37 -6.04 38.33
N GLU A 248 -14.56 -6.40 37.85
CA GLU A 248 -15.74 -6.60 38.71
C GLU A 248 -15.49 -7.67 39.78
N VAL A 249 -14.94 -8.83 39.39
CA VAL A 249 -14.61 -9.91 40.32
C VAL A 249 -13.54 -9.47 41.32
N GLN A 250 -12.51 -8.74 40.87
CA GLN A 250 -11.47 -8.21 41.76
C GLN A 250 -12.05 -7.25 42.81
N GLU A 251 -13.03 -6.43 42.44
CA GLU A 251 -13.70 -5.52 43.36
C GLU A 251 -14.63 -6.25 44.33
N GLU A 252 -15.30 -7.31 43.89
CA GLU A 252 -16.10 -8.19 44.75
C GLU A 252 -15.23 -8.94 45.77
N GLU A 253 -14.09 -9.49 45.33
CA GLU A 253 -13.12 -10.17 46.19
C GLU A 253 -12.52 -9.21 47.22
N ARG A 254 -12.15 -7.98 46.82
CA ARG A 254 -11.71 -6.94 47.76
C ARG A 254 -12.77 -6.61 48.81
N ARG A 255 -14.05 -6.55 48.41
CA ARG A 255 -15.17 -6.32 49.34
C ARG A 255 -15.40 -7.50 50.28
N ALA A 256 -15.22 -8.73 49.81
CA ALA A 256 -15.27 -9.93 50.65
C ALA A 256 -14.13 -9.94 51.67
N LEU A 257 -12.88 -9.80 51.21
CA LEU A 257 -11.70 -9.75 52.07
C LEU A 257 -11.79 -8.66 53.13
N ALA A 258 -12.28 -7.47 52.78
CA ALA A 258 -12.45 -6.40 53.76
C ALA A 258 -13.48 -6.74 54.85
N ARG A 259 -14.55 -7.48 54.52
CA ARG A 259 -15.54 -7.93 55.51
C ARG A 259 -14.95 -9.02 56.40
N ASP A 260 -14.36 -10.05 55.82
CA ASP A 260 -13.77 -11.17 56.55
C ASP A 260 -12.66 -10.67 57.51
N LEU A 261 -11.80 -9.76 57.04
CA LEU A 261 -10.77 -9.15 57.87
C LEU A 261 -11.36 -8.31 59.02
N HIS A 262 -12.45 -7.58 58.77
CA HIS A 262 -13.10 -6.78 59.81
C HIS A 262 -13.78 -7.66 60.86
N ASP A 263 -14.50 -8.68 60.40
CA ASP A 263 -15.29 -9.54 61.27
C ASP A 263 -14.40 -10.49 62.08
N GLU A 264 -13.44 -11.17 61.46
CA GLU A 264 -12.56 -12.11 62.19
C GLU A 264 -11.53 -11.38 63.06
N PHE A 265 -10.71 -10.50 62.46
CA PHE A 265 -9.61 -9.86 63.21
C PHE A 265 -10.10 -8.73 64.09
N GLY A 266 -11.09 -7.95 63.65
CA GLY A 266 -11.64 -6.85 64.44
C GLY A 266 -12.27 -7.36 65.74
N GLN A 267 -13.05 -8.44 65.65
CA GLN A 267 -13.66 -9.06 66.83
C GLN A 267 -12.61 -9.70 67.74
N CYS A 268 -11.67 -10.46 67.18
CA CYS A 268 -10.59 -11.09 67.98
C CYS A 268 -9.75 -10.05 68.73
N LEU A 269 -9.36 -8.94 68.08
CA LEU A 269 -8.60 -7.86 68.74
C LEU A 269 -9.41 -7.15 69.82
N THR A 270 -10.71 -6.95 69.58
CA THR A 270 -11.62 -6.37 70.57
C THR A 270 -11.74 -7.27 71.81
N ALA A 271 -11.93 -8.58 71.61
CA ALA A 271 -11.94 -9.57 72.69
C ALA A 271 -10.59 -9.62 73.42
N THR A 272 -9.47 -9.57 72.71
CA THR A 272 -8.12 -9.54 73.30
C THR A 272 -7.95 -8.34 74.24
N VAL A 273 -8.39 -7.15 73.81
CA VAL A 273 -8.35 -5.96 74.67
C VAL A 273 -9.28 -6.10 75.87
N ALA A 274 -10.47 -6.68 75.71
CA ALA A 274 -11.40 -6.90 76.82
C ALA A 274 -10.81 -7.87 77.86
N PHE A 275 -10.24 -9.00 77.44
CA PHE A 275 -9.60 -9.97 78.34
C PHE A 275 -8.40 -9.36 79.07
N ALA A 276 -7.51 -8.66 78.35
CA ALA A 276 -6.36 -8.01 78.97
C ALA A 276 -6.79 -6.89 79.95
N SER A 277 -7.84 -6.13 79.64
CA SER A 277 -8.40 -5.12 80.54
C SER A 277 -9.01 -5.75 81.80
N SER A 278 -9.65 -6.91 81.67
CA SER A 278 -10.18 -7.68 82.80
C SER A 278 -9.06 -8.22 83.71
N ILE A 279 -7.98 -8.78 83.12
CA ILE A 279 -6.79 -9.21 83.86
C ILE A 279 -6.19 -8.02 84.62
N LYS A 280 -6.01 -6.88 83.95
CA LYS A 280 -5.52 -5.64 84.56
C LYS A 280 -6.37 -5.21 85.74
N ALA A 281 -7.69 -5.23 85.61
CA ALA A 281 -8.62 -4.82 86.67
C ALA A 281 -8.58 -5.75 87.89
N ARG A 282 -8.28 -7.04 87.71
CA ARG A 282 -8.24 -8.05 88.78
C ARG A 282 -6.86 -8.21 89.42
N ALA A 283 -5.80 -7.69 88.81
CA ALA A 283 -4.41 -7.84 89.25
C ALA A 283 -3.86 -6.57 89.94
N SER A 284 -4.70 -5.82 90.65
CA SER A 284 -4.34 -4.53 91.26
C SER A 284 -3.20 -4.62 92.29
N ASP A 285 -3.00 -5.80 92.89
CA ASP A 285 -1.95 -6.14 93.85
C ASP A 285 -0.70 -6.76 93.19
N ARG A 286 -0.72 -6.96 91.86
CA ARG A 286 0.33 -7.61 91.06
C ARG A 286 0.81 -6.67 89.95
N PRO A 287 1.79 -5.78 90.24
CA PRO A 287 2.26 -4.79 89.27
C PRO A 287 2.99 -5.39 88.07
N ASP A 288 3.53 -6.60 88.20
CA ASP A 288 4.06 -7.42 87.11
C ASP A 288 2.97 -7.77 86.08
N LEU A 289 1.85 -8.36 86.53
CA LEU A 289 0.73 -8.73 85.66
C LEU A 289 0.02 -7.51 85.05
N THR A 290 -0.05 -6.41 85.79
CA THR A 290 -0.61 -5.14 85.30
C THR A 290 0.21 -4.60 84.11
N LYS A 291 1.55 -4.66 84.19
CA LYS A 291 2.44 -4.24 83.11
C LYS A 291 2.30 -5.12 81.87
N ASP A 292 2.23 -6.43 82.05
CA ASP A 292 2.05 -7.37 80.94
C ASP A 292 0.69 -7.16 80.25
N ALA A 293 -0.38 -6.95 81.02
CA ALA A 293 -1.70 -6.63 80.49
C ALA A 293 -1.70 -5.32 79.69
N ASP A 294 -1.02 -4.28 80.17
CA ASP A 294 -0.86 -3.02 79.44
C ASP A 294 -0.06 -3.18 78.13
N ALA A 295 0.96 -4.04 78.12
CA ALA A 295 1.71 -4.35 76.90
C ALA A 295 0.83 -5.08 75.86
N VAL A 296 -0.02 -6.02 76.30
CA VAL A 296 -1.00 -6.69 75.43
C VAL A 296 -2.03 -5.70 74.88
N ILE A 297 -2.61 -4.84 75.72
CA ILE A 297 -3.56 -3.81 75.29
C ILE A 297 -2.90 -2.87 74.28
N GLY A 298 -1.70 -2.39 74.57
CA GLY A 298 -0.96 -1.50 73.67
C GLY A 298 -0.69 -2.15 72.31
N THR A 299 -0.30 -3.42 72.30
CA THR A 299 -0.04 -4.17 71.06
C THR A 299 -1.32 -4.43 70.26
N ALA A 300 -2.40 -4.86 70.90
CA ALA A 300 -3.69 -5.07 70.25
C ALA A 300 -4.27 -3.77 69.68
N LYS A 301 -4.11 -2.64 70.38
CA LYS A 301 -4.50 -1.32 69.86
C LYS A 301 -3.69 -0.92 68.62
N ARG A 302 -2.37 -1.13 68.62
CA ARG A 302 -1.54 -0.90 67.42
C ARG A 302 -2.00 -1.77 66.24
N MET A 303 -2.27 -3.06 66.49
CA MET A 303 -2.79 -3.96 65.46
C MET A 303 -4.15 -3.51 64.92
N MET A 304 -5.05 -3.04 65.78
CA MET A 304 -6.34 -2.46 65.34
C MET A 304 -6.15 -1.25 64.44
N THR A 305 -5.20 -0.36 64.75
CA THR A 305 -4.88 0.78 63.87
C THR A 305 -4.38 0.30 62.52
N THR A 306 -3.41 -0.63 62.49
CA THR A 306 -2.88 -1.19 61.24
C THR A 306 -3.96 -1.92 60.42
N LEU A 307 -4.86 -2.66 61.07
CA LEU A 307 -5.99 -3.32 60.43
C LEU A 307 -6.94 -2.29 59.80
N ARG A 308 -7.30 -1.22 60.53
CA ARG A 308 -8.15 -0.15 60.00
C ARG A 308 -7.52 0.54 58.79
N GLU A 309 -6.23 0.82 58.84
CA GLU A 309 -5.49 1.38 57.69
C GLU A 309 -5.49 0.42 56.49
N ALA A 310 -5.33 -0.88 56.70
CA ALA A 310 -5.41 -1.87 55.64
C ALA A 310 -6.82 -1.98 55.03
N LEU A 311 -7.85 -2.01 55.88
CA LEU A 311 -9.25 -2.03 55.48
C LEU A 311 -9.64 -0.77 54.71
N ALA A 312 -9.15 0.40 55.10
CA ALA A 312 -9.39 1.66 54.40
C ALA A 312 -8.83 1.66 52.96
N ARG A 313 -7.74 0.93 52.70
CA ARG A 313 -7.20 0.76 51.33
C ARG A 313 -8.04 -0.22 50.50
N LEU A 314 -8.57 -1.27 51.12
CA LEU A 314 -9.36 -2.31 50.46
C LEU A 314 -10.80 -1.88 50.16
N ARG A 315 -11.44 -1.16 51.10
CA ARG A 315 -12.83 -0.71 50.99
C ARG A 315 -12.99 0.42 49.96
N SER A 316 -13.97 0.25 49.09
CA SER A 316 -14.61 1.30 48.29
C SER A 316 -16.09 1.45 48.66
N GLN A 317 -16.48 1.04 49.88
CA GLN A 317 -17.89 0.94 50.29
C GLN A 317 -18.65 2.28 50.20
N ASP A 318 -17.92 3.40 50.29
CA ASP A 318 -18.51 4.73 50.20
C ASP A 318 -19.07 5.01 48.78
N LEU A 319 -18.57 4.33 47.74
CA LEU A 319 -18.95 4.71 46.38
C LEU A 319 -20.39 4.35 46.01
N GLU A 320 -20.91 3.22 46.51
CA GLU A 320 -22.29 2.80 46.24
C GLU A 320 -23.30 3.53 47.15
N GLU A 321 -22.88 3.96 48.34
CA GLU A 321 -23.77 4.57 49.34
C GLU A 321 -23.78 6.11 49.30
N VAL A 322 -22.63 6.75 49.06
CA VAL A 322 -22.48 8.23 49.09
C VAL A 322 -22.03 8.84 47.76
N GLY A 323 -21.76 8.05 46.72
CA GLY A 323 -21.41 8.55 45.39
C GLY A 323 -19.92 8.83 45.17
N LEU A 324 -19.56 9.21 43.94
CA LEU A 324 -18.17 9.42 43.53
C LEU A 324 -17.57 10.67 44.16
N GLU A 325 -18.32 11.76 44.18
CA GLU A 325 -17.82 13.04 44.70
C GLU A 325 -17.45 12.91 46.18
N ALA A 326 -18.38 12.42 47.00
CA ALA A 326 -18.15 12.20 48.42
C ALA A 326 -16.99 11.22 48.67
N SER A 327 -16.92 10.13 47.90
CA SER A 327 -15.84 9.14 48.03
C SER A 327 -14.46 9.73 47.76
N LEU A 328 -14.33 10.59 46.74
CA LEU A 328 -13.06 11.27 46.44
C LEU A 328 -12.69 12.29 47.52
N VAL A 329 -13.67 13.01 48.07
CA VAL A 329 -13.46 13.91 49.22
C VAL A 329 -12.95 13.14 50.42
N HIS A 330 -13.57 12.00 50.76
CA HIS A 330 -13.13 11.14 51.85
C HIS A 330 -11.71 10.58 51.64
N LEU A 331 -11.41 10.12 50.41
CA LEU A 331 -10.07 9.63 50.05
C LEU A 331 -9.00 10.70 50.26
N VAL A 332 -9.24 11.93 49.79
CA VAL A 332 -8.30 13.05 49.92
C VAL A 332 -8.15 13.49 51.37
N ALA A 333 -9.25 13.57 52.12
CA ALA A 333 -9.22 13.90 53.54
C ALA A 333 -8.40 12.89 54.36
N GLY A 334 -8.52 11.59 54.04
CA GLY A 334 -7.73 10.52 54.69
C GLY A 334 -6.22 10.68 54.47
N TRP A 335 -5.81 10.98 53.23
CA TRP A 335 -4.40 11.24 52.93
C TRP A 335 -3.87 12.49 53.63
N ASN A 336 -4.63 13.59 53.60
CA ASN A 336 -4.24 14.84 54.25
C ASN A 336 -4.13 14.67 55.77
N ALA A 337 -5.03 13.91 56.41
CA ALA A 337 -4.96 13.63 57.85
C ALA A 337 -3.72 12.83 58.26
N GLN A 338 -3.22 11.95 57.37
CA GLN A 338 -2.07 11.10 57.66
C GLN A 338 -0.72 11.77 57.32
N ALA A 339 -0.70 12.61 56.28
CA ALA A 339 0.55 13.13 55.72
C ALA A 339 0.83 14.60 56.05
N ALA A 340 -0.16 15.38 56.48
CA ALA A 340 0.03 16.78 56.80
C ALA A 340 1.02 16.97 57.97
N PRO A 341 1.91 17.98 57.91
CA PRO A 341 2.03 19.01 56.86
C PRO A 341 3.03 18.65 55.75
N SER A 342 3.54 17.42 55.71
CA SER A 342 4.63 17.03 54.80
C SER A 342 4.19 16.94 53.33
N ALA A 343 2.93 16.61 53.09
CA ALA A 343 2.31 16.60 51.77
C ALA A 343 0.84 17.06 51.88
N MET A 344 0.36 17.80 50.88
CA MET A 344 -1.03 18.23 50.77
C MET A 344 -1.63 17.79 49.44
N VAL A 345 -2.82 17.19 49.49
CA VAL A 345 -3.61 16.78 48.32
C VAL A 345 -4.76 17.77 48.13
N HIS A 346 -4.81 18.38 46.95
CA HIS A 346 -5.89 19.28 46.51
C HIS A 346 -6.83 18.55 45.58
N LEU A 347 -8.14 18.74 45.76
CA LEU A 347 -9.19 18.09 44.99
C LEU A 347 -10.02 19.12 44.23
N ASP A 348 -10.06 18.98 42.90
CA ASP A 348 -10.93 19.76 42.02
C ASP A 348 -11.95 18.83 41.34
N LEU A 349 -13.24 19.02 41.63
CA LEU A 349 -14.34 18.28 40.99
C LEU A 349 -15.16 19.22 40.10
N LEU A 350 -15.38 18.84 38.84
CA LEU A 350 -16.05 19.69 37.85
C LEU A 350 -17.12 18.90 37.07
N GLY A 351 -18.35 19.42 37.09
CA GLY A 351 -19.52 18.79 36.47
C GLY A 351 -20.22 17.80 37.42
N ASP A 352 -21.35 17.27 36.99
CA ASP A 352 -22.15 16.29 37.74
C ASP A 352 -21.52 14.89 37.59
N LEU A 353 -20.81 14.45 38.64
CA LEU A 353 -20.07 13.19 38.67
C LEU A 353 -20.88 12.03 39.28
N ASP A 354 -21.91 12.31 40.06
CA ASP A 354 -22.71 11.28 40.72
C ASP A 354 -23.75 10.65 39.77
N THR A 355 -24.04 11.27 38.63
CA THR A 355 -24.84 10.66 37.55
C THR A 355 -24.06 9.70 36.64
N LEU A 356 -22.78 9.44 36.94
CA LEU A 356 -21.96 8.52 36.15
C LEU A 356 -22.38 7.05 36.36
N PRO A 357 -22.26 6.19 35.33
CA PRO A 357 -22.50 4.77 35.49
C PRO A 357 -21.57 4.16 36.55
N GLN A 358 -22.12 3.34 37.45
CA GLN A 358 -21.38 2.75 38.58
C GLN A 358 -20.01 2.11 38.20
N PRO A 359 -19.89 1.38 37.07
CA PRO A 359 -18.59 0.83 36.66
C PRO A 359 -17.55 1.91 36.32
N VAL A 360 -17.99 3.05 35.78
CA VAL A 360 -17.10 4.20 35.47
C VAL A 360 -16.68 4.88 36.76
N SER A 361 -17.62 5.14 37.68
CA SER A 361 -17.34 5.73 38.99
C SER A 361 -16.31 4.90 39.77
N THR A 362 -16.49 3.57 39.80
CA THR A 362 -15.56 2.65 40.47
C THR A 362 -14.16 2.74 39.89
N ASN A 363 -14.03 2.81 38.56
CA ASN A 363 -12.72 2.91 37.92
C ASN A 363 -12.05 4.25 38.15
N ILE A 364 -12.79 5.36 38.10
CA ILE A 364 -12.24 6.70 38.42
C ILE A 364 -11.72 6.74 39.85
N TYR A 365 -12.48 6.23 40.81
CA TYR A 365 -12.06 6.12 42.20
C TYR A 365 -10.78 5.28 42.35
N ARG A 366 -10.72 4.10 41.72
CA ARG A 366 -9.53 3.22 41.78
C ARG A 366 -8.31 3.83 41.12
N ILE A 367 -8.47 4.53 40.00
CA ILE A 367 -7.37 5.24 39.34
C ILE A 367 -6.86 6.36 40.24
N ALA A 368 -7.75 7.18 40.83
CA ALA A 368 -7.38 8.21 41.77
C ALA A 368 -6.59 7.63 42.96
N GLN A 369 -7.12 6.57 43.58
CA GLN A 369 -6.49 5.90 44.73
C GLN A 369 -5.09 5.37 44.39
N GLU A 370 -4.93 4.69 43.26
CA GLU A 370 -3.65 4.13 42.81
C GLU A 370 -2.64 5.25 42.48
N CYS A 371 -3.08 6.30 41.79
CA CYS A 371 -2.22 7.44 41.48
C CYS A 371 -1.76 8.18 42.74
N LEU A 372 -2.66 8.44 43.71
CA LEU A 372 -2.29 9.05 44.99
C LEU A 372 -1.35 8.14 45.80
N THR A 373 -1.62 6.84 45.85
CA THR A 373 -0.74 5.87 46.53
C THR A 373 0.65 5.87 45.91
N ASN A 374 0.73 5.89 44.57
CA ASN A 374 2.01 5.92 43.86
C ASN A 374 2.78 7.21 44.12
N ALA A 375 2.11 8.37 44.08
CA ALA A 375 2.73 9.66 44.41
C ALA A 375 3.29 9.68 45.85
N MET A 376 2.50 9.22 46.82
CA MET A 376 2.86 9.23 48.25
C MET A 376 3.94 8.20 48.61
N ARG A 377 3.97 7.06 47.93
CA ARG A 377 4.89 5.95 48.24
C ARG A 377 6.20 6.02 47.48
N HIS A 378 6.17 6.49 46.23
CA HIS A 378 7.33 6.50 45.33
C HIS A 378 7.91 7.88 45.10
N GLY A 379 7.16 8.95 45.37
CA GLY A 379 7.62 10.34 45.34
C GLY A 379 7.95 10.88 46.73
N LYS A 380 8.33 12.16 46.76
CA LYS A 380 8.36 13.00 47.98
C LYS A 380 7.59 14.31 47.73
N PRO A 381 6.30 14.24 47.40
CA PRO A 381 5.55 15.43 47.01
C PRO A 381 5.29 16.33 48.21
N GLY A 382 5.41 17.64 48.00
CA GLY A 382 4.83 18.65 48.90
C GLY A 382 3.38 18.95 48.54
N ASP A 383 3.07 18.94 47.24
CA ASP A 383 1.74 19.20 46.71
C ASP A 383 1.35 18.16 45.65
N ILE A 384 0.13 17.63 45.80
CA ILE A 384 -0.53 16.77 44.80
C ILE A 384 -1.85 17.41 44.40
N ARG A 385 -2.14 17.50 43.11
CA ARG A 385 -3.44 17.95 42.58
C ARG A 385 -4.16 16.79 41.91
N LEU A 386 -5.33 16.46 42.42
CA LEU A 386 -6.27 15.53 41.80
C LEU A 386 -7.44 16.34 41.23
N ARG A 387 -7.62 16.27 39.91
CA ARG A 387 -8.74 16.89 39.22
C ARG A 387 -9.57 15.85 38.50
N VAL A 388 -10.88 15.88 38.70
CA VAL A 388 -11.84 15.04 37.98
C VAL A 388 -12.88 15.96 37.34
N GLU A 389 -13.02 15.87 36.01
CA GLU A 389 -13.89 16.74 35.25
C GLU A 389 -14.73 15.99 34.22
N ARG A 390 -16.03 16.25 34.22
CA ARG A 390 -16.94 15.80 33.16
C ARG A 390 -16.88 16.79 32.00
N LEU A 391 -16.36 16.32 30.87
CA LEU A 391 -16.25 17.07 29.63
C LEU A 391 -17.56 16.95 28.84
N ILE A 392 -18.20 18.09 28.58
CA ILE A 392 -19.40 18.19 27.76
C ILE A 392 -18.98 18.09 26.28
N SER A 393 -19.27 16.96 25.64
CA SER A 393 -19.09 16.71 24.21
C SER A 393 -20.22 15.81 23.69
N GLU A 394 -20.34 15.64 22.36
CA GLU A 394 -21.38 14.77 21.76
C GLU A 394 -21.33 13.33 22.28
N GLU A 395 -20.15 12.78 22.56
CA GLU A 395 -19.97 11.42 23.09
C GLU A 395 -19.82 11.38 24.63
N GLY A 396 -19.62 12.54 25.28
CA GLY A 396 -19.38 12.69 26.72
C GLY A 396 -18.10 12.02 27.20
N PHE A 397 -17.24 12.74 27.93
CA PHE A 397 -16.04 12.13 28.54
C PHE A 397 -15.92 12.49 30.01
N ILE A 398 -15.32 11.60 30.79
CA ILE A 398 -14.75 11.94 32.10
C ILE A 398 -13.23 11.98 31.98
N ALA A 399 -12.63 13.05 32.48
CA ALA A 399 -11.19 13.20 32.55
C ALA A 399 -10.74 13.21 34.01
N LEU A 400 -9.67 12.47 34.30
CA LEU A 400 -8.98 12.46 35.59
C LEU A 400 -7.53 12.88 35.35
N THR A 401 -7.05 13.83 36.13
CA THR A 401 -5.66 14.26 36.11
C THR A 401 -5.09 14.24 37.52
N VAL A 402 -3.96 13.58 37.71
CA VAL A 402 -3.17 13.61 38.95
C VAL A 402 -1.81 14.18 38.64
N GLU A 403 -1.43 15.22 39.37
CA GLU A 403 -0.15 15.91 39.25
C GLU A 403 0.53 15.95 40.61
N ASP A 404 1.77 15.50 40.68
CA ASP A 404 2.61 15.63 41.86
C ASP A 404 3.87 16.45 41.57
N ASP A 405 4.50 16.95 42.64
CA ASP A 405 5.77 17.67 42.58
C ASP A 405 6.91 16.92 43.30
N GLY A 406 6.73 15.61 43.53
CA GLY A 406 7.60 14.76 44.33
C GLY A 406 8.77 14.11 43.59
N GLY A 407 9.10 14.58 42.39
CA GLY A 407 10.11 14.01 41.51
C GLY A 407 9.60 12.83 40.66
N GLY A 408 10.51 11.95 40.26
CA GLY A 408 10.21 10.80 39.39
C GLY A 408 10.62 11.01 37.92
N ASP A 409 10.80 9.91 37.19
CA ASP A 409 11.16 9.92 35.78
C ASP A 409 9.98 9.44 34.92
N PRO A 410 9.21 10.36 34.31
CA PRO A 410 8.04 10.01 33.50
C PRO A 410 8.42 9.22 32.23
N SER A 411 9.67 9.34 31.75
CA SER A 411 10.13 8.58 30.59
C SER A 411 10.34 7.10 30.92
N ARG A 412 10.88 6.79 32.12
CA ARG A 412 10.97 5.43 32.63
C ARG A 412 9.62 4.80 32.92
N LEU A 413 8.70 5.56 33.53
CA LEU A 413 7.34 5.08 33.83
C LEU A 413 6.54 4.73 32.57
N SER A 414 6.82 5.43 31.46
CA SER A 414 6.20 5.13 30.16
C SER A 414 6.82 3.93 29.47
N ALA A 415 8.13 3.69 29.64
CA ALA A 415 8.85 2.61 28.98
C ALA A 415 8.76 1.25 29.71
N ALA A 416 8.71 1.26 31.04
CA ALA A 416 8.61 0.08 31.89
C ALA A 416 7.63 0.34 33.05
N PRO A 417 6.32 0.31 32.79
CA PRO A 417 5.32 0.59 33.82
C PRO A 417 5.37 -0.48 34.91
N GLY A 418 5.44 -0.05 36.17
CA GLY A 418 5.20 -0.93 37.32
C GLY A 418 3.73 -1.40 37.35
N HIS A 419 3.44 -2.43 38.15
CA HIS A 419 2.10 -3.05 38.22
C HIS A 419 0.96 -2.03 38.46
N GLY A 420 1.20 -0.97 39.25
CA GLY A 420 0.21 0.08 39.50
C GLY A 420 -0.17 0.87 38.25
N ILE A 421 0.83 1.34 37.50
CA ILE A 421 0.63 2.08 36.26
C ILE A 421 0.04 1.20 35.16
N LEU A 422 0.49 -0.06 35.07
CA LEU A 422 -0.08 -1.03 34.14
C LEU A 422 -1.56 -1.26 34.44
N GLY A 423 -1.92 -1.43 35.72
CA GLY A 423 -3.33 -1.56 36.14
C GLY A 423 -4.18 -0.34 35.80
N VAL A 424 -3.63 0.88 35.92
CA VAL A 424 -4.31 2.11 35.47
C VAL A 424 -4.53 2.09 33.95
N GLN A 425 -3.52 1.72 33.16
CA GLN A 425 -3.62 1.60 31.70
C GLN A 425 -4.69 0.59 31.29
N GLU A 426 -4.70 -0.59 31.90
CA GLU A 426 -5.67 -1.64 31.60
C GLU A 426 -7.10 -1.25 31.98
N ARG A 427 -7.29 -0.60 33.12
CA ARG A 427 -8.61 -0.08 33.56
C ARG A 427 -9.15 0.97 32.61
N VAL A 428 -8.32 1.94 32.22
CA VAL A 428 -8.73 2.98 31.27
C VAL A 428 -9.05 2.36 29.89
N ALA A 429 -8.20 1.47 29.40
CA ALA A 429 -8.40 0.80 28.11
C ALA A 429 -9.65 -0.08 28.07
N ALA A 430 -9.99 -0.76 29.18
CA ALA A 430 -11.19 -1.58 29.28
C ALA A 430 -12.48 -0.77 29.08
N PHE A 431 -12.47 0.54 29.33
CA PHE A 431 -13.59 1.43 29.10
C PHE A 431 -13.47 2.24 27.80
N GLY A 432 -12.54 1.86 26.91
CA GLY A 432 -12.31 2.58 25.66
C GLY A 432 -11.65 3.94 25.87
N GLY A 433 -11.04 4.17 27.03
CA GLY A 433 -10.35 5.40 27.35
C GLY A 433 -8.88 5.40 26.90
N CYS A 434 -8.21 6.53 27.12
CA CYS A 434 -6.78 6.68 26.92
C CYS A 434 -6.11 7.28 28.16
N VAL A 435 -4.86 6.88 28.40
CA VAL A 435 -4.04 7.43 29.49
C VAL A 435 -2.71 7.93 28.95
N ARG A 436 -2.24 9.05 29.50
CA ARG A 436 -0.96 9.65 29.20
C ARG A 436 -0.21 9.91 30.50
N ILE A 437 1.07 9.57 30.49
CA ILE A 437 1.99 9.85 31.58
C ILE A 437 3.04 10.81 31.02
N GLY A 438 3.25 11.91 31.72
CA GLY A 438 4.17 12.94 31.28
C GLY A 438 4.80 13.68 32.44
N PRO A 439 5.75 14.58 32.15
CA PRO A 439 6.30 15.45 33.17
C PRO A 439 5.26 16.46 33.66
N SER A 440 5.27 16.70 34.98
CA SER A 440 4.74 17.89 35.63
C SER A 440 5.90 18.85 35.93
N ALA A 441 5.61 20.04 36.47
CA ALA A 441 6.62 21.09 36.73
C ALA A 441 7.83 20.59 37.56
N ARG A 442 7.61 19.71 38.54
CA ARG A 442 8.66 19.09 39.37
C ARG A 442 8.43 17.60 39.66
N GLY A 443 7.50 16.95 38.95
CA GLY A 443 7.12 15.56 39.22
C GLY A 443 6.42 14.93 38.02
N VAL A 444 5.42 14.10 38.27
CA VAL A 444 4.72 13.34 37.23
C VAL A 444 3.28 13.84 37.08
N ARG A 445 2.78 13.81 35.84
CA ARG A 445 1.38 14.02 35.48
C ARG A 445 0.82 12.74 34.88
N VAL A 446 -0.23 12.20 35.48
CA VAL A 446 -1.05 11.12 34.91
C VAL A 446 -2.38 11.71 34.50
N SER A 447 -2.72 11.62 33.21
CA SER A 447 -3.99 12.08 32.66
C SER A 447 -4.72 10.92 32.00
N ALA A 448 -5.95 10.63 32.43
CA ALA A 448 -6.82 9.62 31.87
C ALA A 448 -8.10 10.28 31.32
N ARG A 449 -8.60 9.77 30.19
CA ARG A 449 -9.91 10.12 29.63
C ARG A 449 -10.71 8.86 29.35
N ILE A 450 -11.95 8.81 29.82
CA ILE A 450 -12.85 7.67 29.65
C ILE A 450 -14.15 8.17 29.00
N PRO A 451 -14.61 7.57 27.88
CA PRO A 451 -15.89 7.93 27.27
C PRO A 451 -17.06 7.46 28.13
N LEU A 452 -18.12 8.28 28.21
CA LEU A 452 -19.33 8.00 28.99
C LEU A 452 -20.36 7.20 28.20
N THR A 453 -20.35 7.36 26.88
CA THR A 453 -21.14 6.55 25.97
C THR A 453 -20.23 5.48 25.37
N ALA A 454 -20.72 4.26 25.20
CA ALA A 454 -19.99 3.19 24.50
C ALA A 454 -19.95 3.47 22.98
N SER A 455 -19.38 4.60 22.59
CA SER A 455 -19.11 4.97 21.21
C SER A 455 -17.67 5.42 21.10
N ASN A 456 -16.88 4.61 20.40
CA ASN A 456 -15.83 5.04 19.48
C ASN A 456 -14.86 6.18 19.92
N ALA A 457 -14.01 5.93 20.92
CA ALA A 457 -12.73 6.62 20.95
C ALA A 457 -11.66 5.77 20.23
N GLN A 458 -11.64 5.85 18.90
CA GLN A 458 -10.42 5.61 18.14
C GLN A 458 -9.33 6.52 18.69
N THR A 459 -8.11 6.00 18.79
CA THR A 459 -6.87 6.67 19.21
C THR A 459 -6.72 8.06 18.56
N THR A 460 -7.37 9.06 19.12
CA THR A 460 -7.15 10.45 18.77
C THR A 460 -5.85 10.81 19.45
N ARG A 461 -4.76 10.76 18.68
CA ARG A 461 -3.49 11.38 19.07
C ARG A 461 -3.81 12.81 19.47
N PHE A 462 -3.51 13.14 20.73
CA PHE A 462 -3.53 14.51 21.21
C PHE A 462 -2.69 15.37 20.26
N ALA A 463 -3.27 16.44 19.71
CA ALA A 463 -2.50 17.52 19.12
C ALA A 463 -1.62 18.13 20.21
N ALA A 464 -0.37 18.41 19.84
CA ALA A 464 0.72 18.86 20.71
C ALA A 464 0.43 20.19 21.42
#